data_AF-A0A2S2R4D7-F1
#
_entry.id   AF-A0A2S2R4D7-F1
#
_cell.length_a   1.000
_cell.length_b   1.000
_cell.length_c   1.000
_cell.angle_alpha   90.00
_cell.angle_beta   90.00
_cell.angle_gamma   90.00
#
_symmetry.space_group_name_H-M   'P 1'
#
loop_
_entity.id
_entity.type
_entity.pdbx_description
1 polymer ?
#
loop_
_entity_poly.entity_id
_entity_poly.type
_entity_poly.pdbx_seq_one_letter_code
_entity_poly.pdbx_strand_id
1 'polypeptide(L)'
;GICYGGQVTDDWDRRLLDTYINQYFNENAIKTPYYRLSSLMKYYIPQDLDLESQIHYIDTLPNVDDPEVFGQHSNAEMASLMEANRMVCETLLVLQGQSSAVAEENKEEKVSVLCSKILKKIPDLIDYDTTVKNIGLKKGPLNVVLLQEIIRYNFLLKEIKNSLVGLEKGIKGLVIMSSDLEEIFQCVYEGRVPGQWLKAYPSLMNLGSWTQNLIERIKHFKVWADKVHPPVLF
;
A
#
# COMPACT_ATOMS: atom_id res chain seq x y z
N GLY A 1 29.61 -14.98 7.23
CA GLY A 1 28.65 -14.26 6.38
C GLY A 1 29.21 -13.77 5.04
N ILE A 2 30.15 -14.48 4.38
CA ILE A 2 30.72 -14.01 3.09
C ILE A 2 30.05 -14.71 1.88
N CYS A 3 29.46 -15.89 2.03
CA CYS A 3 28.91 -16.65 0.90
C CYS A 3 27.48 -16.24 0.47
N TYR A 4 26.61 -15.80 1.40
CA TYR A 4 25.21 -15.48 1.11
C TYR A 4 24.79 -14.04 1.47
N GLY A 5 25.58 -13.32 2.26
CA GLY A 5 25.26 -11.95 2.70
C GLY A 5 25.76 -10.84 1.77
N GLY A 6 26.61 -11.15 0.78
CA GLY A 6 27.25 -10.15 -0.08
C GLY A 6 26.30 -9.45 -1.06
N GLN A 7 25.15 -10.06 -1.36
CA GLN A 7 24.09 -9.46 -2.20
C GLN A 7 22.97 -8.82 -1.37
N VAL A 8 23.00 -8.97 -0.04
CA VAL A 8 21.96 -8.44 0.86
C VAL A 8 22.44 -7.14 1.45
N THR A 9 21.86 -6.04 0.98
CA THR A 9 22.20 -4.69 1.40
C THR A 9 21.38 -4.22 2.60
N ASP A 10 20.17 -4.75 2.80
CA ASP A 10 19.28 -4.39 3.90
C ASP A 10 19.64 -5.15 5.19
N ASP A 11 19.69 -4.43 6.31
CA ASP A 11 20.08 -5.02 7.61
C ASP A 11 19.00 -5.94 8.20
N TRP A 12 17.72 -5.72 7.89
CA TRP A 12 16.64 -6.60 8.32
C TRP A 12 16.66 -7.92 7.54
N ASP A 13 16.90 -7.85 6.24
CA ASP A 13 17.09 -9.05 5.42
C ASP A 13 18.31 -9.86 5.88
N ARG A 14 19.41 -9.18 6.23
CA ARG A 14 20.59 -9.85 6.80
C ARG A 14 20.27 -10.55 8.12
N ARG A 15 19.54 -9.87 9.01
CA ARG A 15 19.11 -10.46 10.28
C ARG A 15 18.23 -11.69 10.06
N LEU A 16 17.29 -11.65 9.10
CA LEU A 16 16.45 -12.78 8.76
C LEU A 16 17.27 -13.97 8.25
N LEU A 17 18.23 -13.73 7.36
CA LEU A 17 19.14 -14.78 6.89
C LEU A 17 19.95 -15.40 8.02
N ASP A 18 20.50 -14.58 8.92
CA ASP A 18 21.23 -15.08 10.08
C ASP A 18 20.33 -15.95 10.98
N THR A 19 19.05 -15.61 11.12
CA THR A 19 18.11 -16.47 11.87
C THR A 19 17.90 -17.83 11.20
N TYR A 20 17.71 -17.89 9.89
CA TYR A 20 17.60 -19.17 9.17
C TYR A 20 18.89 -19.99 9.26
N ILE A 21 20.05 -19.35 9.08
CA ILE A 21 21.34 -20.04 9.17
C ILE A 21 21.51 -20.65 10.57
N ASN A 22 21.25 -19.90 11.64
CA ASN A 22 21.37 -20.43 13.00
C ASN A 22 20.36 -21.54 13.31
N GLN A 23 19.18 -21.51 12.70
CA GLN A 23 18.17 -22.56 12.85
C GLN A 23 18.59 -23.87 12.18
N TYR A 24 19.23 -23.82 11.01
CA TYR A 24 19.62 -25.02 10.27
C TYR A 24 21.04 -25.51 10.58
N PHE A 25 21.97 -24.59 10.85
CA PHE A 25 23.37 -24.88 11.14
C PHE A 25 23.66 -24.71 12.64
N ASN A 26 23.20 -25.66 13.45
CA ASN A 26 23.52 -25.73 14.88
C ASN A 26 23.86 -27.16 15.33
N GLU A 27 24.48 -27.29 16.50
CA GLU A 27 24.88 -28.60 17.01
C GLU A 27 23.70 -29.54 17.30
N ASN A 28 22.52 -29.00 17.59
CA ASN A 28 21.33 -29.81 17.86
C ASN A 28 20.85 -30.52 16.59
N ALA A 29 21.03 -29.91 15.41
CA ALA A 29 20.71 -30.52 14.13
C ALA A 29 21.51 -31.80 13.85
N ILE A 30 22.71 -31.92 14.44
CA ILE A 30 23.58 -33.10 14.29
C ILE A 30 23.33 -34.12 15.42
N LYS A 31 23.19 -33.62 16.66
CA LYS A 31 23.11 -34.48 17.86
C LYS A 31 21.72 -35.06 18.11
N THR A 32 20.67 -34.42 17.64
CA THR A 32 19.28 -34.82 17.94
C THR A 32 18.76 -35.76 16.85
N PRO A 33 18.27 -36.96 17.21
CA PRO A 33 17.62 -37.83 16.24
C PRO A 33 16.36 -37.15 15.70
N TYR A 34 16.14 -37.20 14.38
CA TYR A 34 14.99 -36.60 13.71
C TYR A 34 14.79 -35.11 14.08
N TYR A 35 15.88 -34.34 14.05
CA TYR A 35 15.83 -32.91 14.32
C TYR A 35 14.83 -32.23 13.38
N ARG A 36 13.83 -31.56 13.95
CA ARG A 36 12.77 -30.89 13.20
C ARG A 36 13.25 -29.56 12.64
N LEU A 37 13.03 -29.36 11.35
CA LEU A 37 13.44 -28.17 10.60
C LEU A 37 12.36 -27.07 10.64
N SER A 38 11.11 -27.46 10.90
CA SER A 38 9.94 -26.58 10.99
C SER A 38 9.09 -26.93 12.21
N SER A 39 8.04 -26.14 12.50
CA SER A 39 6.98 -26.49 13.45
C SER A 39 6.29 -27.82 13.10
N LEU A 40 6.27 -28.16 11.81
CA LEU A 40 5.61 -29.34 11.28
C LEU A 40 6.44 -30.61 11.51
N MET A 41 5.74 -31.68 11.93
CA MET A 41 6.34 -32.99 12.24
C MET A 41 6.99 -33.68 11.03
N LYS A 42 6.56 -33.33 9.81
CA LYS A 42 6.99 -34.02 8.57
C LYS A 42 8.39 -33.61 8.11
N TYR A 43 8.85 -32.42 8.49
CA TYR A 43 10.12 -31.84 8.03
C TYR A 43 11.19 -32.01 9.10
N TYR A 44 12.04 -33.00 8.91
CA TYR A 44 13.10 -33.35 9.83
C TYR A 44 14.33 -33.88 9.08
N ILE A 45 15.45 -33.97 9.77
CA ILE A 45 16.68 -34.57 9.23
C ILE A 45 16.61 -36.10 9.42
N PRO A 46 16.54 -36.91 8.34
CA PRO A 46 16.54 -38.37 8.45
C PRO A 46 17.85 -38.90 9.05
N GLN A 47 17.78 -40.00 9.81
CA GLN A 47 18.99 -40.62 10.38
C GLN A 47 19.76 -41.47 9.36
N ASP A 48 19.05 -42.06 8.42
CA ASP A 48 19.62 -42.90 7.37
C ASP A 48 20.27 -42.00 6.31
N LEU A 49 21.60 -42.02 6.27
CA LEU A 49 22.44 -41.20 5.38
C LEU A 49 22.61 -41.82 3.99
N ASP A 50 21.97 -42.97 3.73
CA ASP A 50 22.01 -43.61 2.42
C ASP A 50 21.24 -42.76 1.40
N LEU A 51 21.77 -42.67 0.19
CA LEU A 51 21.18 -41.83 -0.86
C LEU A 51 19.75 -42.27 -1.19
N GLU A 52 19.51 -43.58 -1.25
CA GLU A 52 18.19 -44.14 -1.59
C GLU A 52 17.14 -43.84 -0.51
N SER A 53 17.52 -43.89 0.78
CA SER A 53 16.61 -43.55 1.88
C SER A 53 16.30 -42.05 1.92
N GLN A 54 17.26 -41.20 1.57
CA GLN A 54 17.04 -39.75 1.46
C GLN A 54 16.09 -39.41 0.31
N ILE A 55 16.28 -40.02 -0.86
CA ILE A 55 15.36 -39.84 -2.01
C ILE A 55 13.96 -40.31 -1.62
N HIS A 56 13.83 -41.49 -1.01
CA HIS A 56 12.54 -41.98 -0.57
C HIS A 56 11.86 -41.06 0.43
N TYR A 57 12.60 -40.49 1.38
CA TYR A 57 12.08 -39.49 2.31
C TYR A 57 11.57 -38.23 1.60
N ILE A 58 12.34 -37.70 0.65
CA ILE A 58 11.92 -36.53 -0.15
C ILE A 58 10.62 -36.85 -0.91
N ASP A 59 10.49 -38.05 -1.47
CA ASP A 59 9.27 -38.49 -2.17
C ASP A 59 8.04 -38.60 -1.24
N THR A 60 8.24 -38.73 0.08
CA THR A 60 7.13 -38.70 1.05
C THR A 60 6.63 -37.30 1.40
N LEU A 61 7.40 -36.25 1.07
CA LEU A 61 7.02 -34.87 1.33
C LEU A 61 5.91 -34.41 0.37
N PRO A 62 5.04 -33.48 0.80
CA PRO A 62 4.00 -32.97 -0.08
C PRO A 62 4.59 -32.13 -1.21
N ASN A 63 3.94 -32.13 -2.38
CA ASN A 63 4.30 -31.26 -3.51
C ASN A 63 3.98 -29.77 -3.24
N VAL A 64 3.13 -29.48 -2.26
CA VAL A 64 2.73 -28.14 -1.86
C VAL A 64 3.10 -27.99 -0.39
N ASP A 65 4.05 -27.09 -0.13
CA ASP A 65 4.53 -26.79 1.21
C ASP A 65 3.63 -25.78 1.91
N ASP A 66 3.32 -26.03 3.18
CA ASP A 66 2.63 -25.06 4.03
C ASP A 66 3.57 -23.86 4.33
N PRO A 67 3.03 -22.63 4.49
CA PRO A 67 3.86 -21.45 4.82
C PRO A 67 4.71 -21.60 6.08
N GLU A 68 4.27 -22.43 7.03
CA GLU A 68 4.99 -22.73 8.26
C GLU A 68 6.33 -23.42 8.04
N VAL A 69 6.51 -24.13 6.91
CA VAL A 69 7.80 -24.72 6.50
C VAL A 69 8.86 -23.62 6.39
N PHE A 70 8.46 -22.45 5.91
CA PHE A 70 9.32 -21.28 5.75
C PHE A 70 9.31 -20.37 6.99
N GLY A 71 8.70 -20.79 8.11
CA GLY A 71 8.57 -19.97 9.31
C GLY A 71 7.55 -18.83 9.16
N GLN A 72 6.68 -18.87 8.16
CA GLN A 72 5.63 -17.89 7.94
C GLN A 72 4.32 -18.32 8.59
N HIS A 73 3.45 -17.35 8.89
CA HIS A 73 2.09 -17.63 9.33
C HIS A 73 1.25 -18.13 8.15
N SER A 74 0.25 -18.98 8.40
CA SER A 74 -0.74 -19.44 7.41
C SER A 74 -1.42 -18.33 6.59
N ASN A 75 -1.45 -17.08 7.09
CA ASN A 75 -2.02 -15.95 6.35
C ASN A 75 -1.16 -15.53 5.14
N ALA A 76 0.11 -15.95 5.08
CA ALA A 76 0.98 -15.67 3.94
C ALA A 76 0.46 -16.33 2.65
N GLU A 77 -0.11 -17.53 2.75
CA GLU A 77 -0.75 -18.20 1.61
C GLU A 77 -1.96 -17.40 1.12
N MET A 78 -2.81 -16.94 2.05
CA MET A 78 -3.96 -16.10 1.72
C MET A 78 -3.52 -14.80 1.03
N ALA A 79 -2.47 -14.14 1.53
CA ALA A 79 -1.93 -12.92 0.93
C ALA A 79 -1.39 -13.16 -0.49
N SER A 80 -0.64 -14.24 -0.69
CA SER A 80 -0.13 -14.66 -2.00
C SER A 80 -1.27 -14.93 -2.98
N LEU A 81 -2.29 -15.67 -2.55
CA LEU A 81 -3.46 -15.98 -3.38
C LEU A 81 -4.28 -14.72 -3.71
N MET A 82 -4.45 -13.82 -2.75
CA MET A 82 -5.10 -12.52 -2.99
C MET A 82 -4.35 -11.71 -4.05
N GLU A 83 -3.03 -11.69 -4.00
CA GLU A 83 -2.20 -10.97 -4.96
C GLU A 83 -2.24 -11.62 -6.36
N ALA A 84 -2.14 -12.94 -6.44
CA ALA A 84 -2.30 -13.67 -7.71
C ALA A 84 -3.67 -13.42 -8.33
N ASN A 85 -4.75 -13.48 -7.53
CA ASN A 85 -6.10 -13.18 -7.99
C ASN A 85 -6.25 -11.73 -8.44
N ARG A 86 -5.64 -10.78 -7.73
CA ARG A 86 -5.60 -9.36 -8.12
C ARG A 86 -4.96 -9.20 -9.50
N MET A 87 -3.78 -9.82 -9.72
CA MET A 87 -3.10 -9.78 -11.01
C MET A 87 -3.94 -10.38 -12.14
N VAL A 88 -4.63 -11.50 -11.90
CA VAL A 88 -5.54 -12.11 -12.89
C VAL A 88 -6.69 -11.15 -13.22
N CYS A 89 -7.36 -10.59 -12.21
CA CYS A 89 -8.46 -9.64 -12.40
C CYS A 89 -8.00 -8.37 -13.16
N GLU A 90 -6.84 -7.82 -12.83
CA GLU A 90 -6.26 -6.68 -13.55
C GLU A 90 -5.98 -7.03 -15.01
N THR A 91 -5.41 -8.21 -15.28
CA THR A 91 -5.17 -8.69 -16.64
C THR A 91 -6.48 -8.82 -17.42
N LEU A 92 -7.53 -9.37 -16.80
CA LEU A 92 -8.85 -9.49 -17.41
C LEU A 92 -9.47 -8.13 -17.75
N LEU A 93 -9.35 -7.14 -16.85
CA LEU A 93 -9.83 -5.78 -17.10
C LEU A 93 -9.11 -5.13 -18.29
N VAL A 94 -7.79 -5.31 -18.39
CA VAL A 94 -7.01 -4.81 -19.54
C VAL A 94 -7.46 -5.46 -20.85
N LEU A 95 -7.74 -6.77 -20.85
CA LEU A 95 -8.21 -7.49 -22.03
C LEU A 95 -9.63 -7.05 -22.45
N GLN A 96 -10.51 -6.71 -21.51
CA GLN A 96 -11.87 -6.26 -21.79
C GLN A 96 -11.92 -4.86 -22.43
N GLY A 97 -10.94 -3.99 -22.16
CA GLY A 97 -10.93 -2.59 -22.61
C GLY A 97 -10.68 -2.37 -24.11
N GLN A 98 -10.33 -3.41 -24.88
CA GLN A 98 -9.92 -3.26 -26.30
C GLN A 98 -11.08 -3.27 -27.31
N SER A 99 -12.32 -3.46 -26.86
CA SER A 99 -13.44 -3.75 -27.76
C SER A 99 -14.76 -3.08 -27.35
N SER A 100 -14.85 -1.73 -27.40
CA SER A 100 -16.15 -1.03 -27.57
C SER A 100 -16.04 0.49 -27.70
N ALA A 101 -16.32 1.03 -28.90
CA ALA A 101 -16.51 2.47 -29.15
C ALA A 101 -17.82 3.02 -28.52
N VAL A 102 -18.82 2.16 -28.26
CA VAL A 102 -20.11 2.56 -27.64
C VAL A 102 -19.98 2.78 -26.12
N ALA A 103 -18.90 2.28 -25.51
CA ALA A 103 -18.69 2.41 -24.06
C ALA A 103 -18.19 3.80 -23.63
N GLU A 104 -17.56 4.57 -24.54
CA GLU A 104 -16.87 5.83 -24.21
C GLU A 104 -17.81 6.94 -23.72
N GLU A 105 -18.97 7.11 -24.34
CA GLU A 105 -19.95 8.15 -23.96
C GLU A 105 -20.46 7.95 -22.51
N ASN A 106 -20.54 6.70 -22.04
CA ASN A 106 -20.90 6.38 -20.66
C ASN A 106 -19.72 6.56 -19.68
N LYS A 107 -18.45 6.50 -20.16
CA LYS A 107 -17.28 6.74 -19.28
C LYS A 107 -17.25 8.18 -18.81
N GLU A 108 -17.46 9.12 -19.72
CA GLU A 108 -17.46 10.56 -19.42
C GLU A 108 -18.53 10.93 -18.40
N GLU A 109 -19.76 10.44 -18.58
CA GLU A 109 -20.85 10.68 -17.63
C GLU A 109 -20.52 10.08 -16.25
N LYS A 110 -20.01 8.84 -16.19
CA LYS A 110 -19.59 8.20 -14.94
C LYS A 110 -18.49 8.99 -14.22
N VAL A 111 -17.44 9.38 -14.95
CA VAL A 111 -16.33 10.16 -14.38
C VAL A 111 -16.82 11.51 -13.89
N SER A 112 -17.67 12.20 -14.66
CA SER A 112 -18.28 13.47 -14.27
C SER A 112 -19.08 13.35 -12.97
N VAL A 113 -19.93 12.31 -12.83
CA VAL A 113 -20.68 12.04 -11.60
C VAL A 113 -19.74 11.75 -10.42
N LEU A 114 -18.66 11.00 -10.63
CA LEU A 114 -17.67 10.71 -9.59
C LEU A 114 -16.90 11.96 -9.16
N CYS A 115 -16.45 12.79 -10.11
CA CYS A 115 -15.77 14.06 -9.85
C CYS A 115 -16.65 14.97 -8.99
N SER A 116 -17.91 15.16 -9.39
CA SER A 116 -18.89 15.94 -8.64
C SER A 116 -19.15 15.37 -7.23
N LYS A 117 -19.18 14.04 -7.07
CA LYS A 117 -19.32 13.42 -5.73
C LYS A 117 -18.10 13.68 -4.85
N ILE A 118 -16.89 13.56 -5.40
CA ILE A 118 -15.64 13.81 -4.68
C ILE A 118 -15.54 15.29 -4.30
N LEU A 119 -15.77 16.20 -5.25
CA LEU A 119 -15.76 17.65 -5.01
C LEU A 119 -16.72 18.08 -3.89
N LYS A 120 -17.91 17.47 -3.81
CA LYS A 120 -18.88 17.74 -2.75
C LYS A 120 -18.46 17.22 -1.37
N LYS A 121 -17.64 16.17 -1.32
CA LYS A 121 -17.20 15.54 -0.06
C LYS A 121 -15.89 16.11 0.47
N ILE A 122 -15.05 16.63 -0.40
CA ILE A 122 -13.74 17.16 -0.02
C ILE A 122 -13.92 18.38 0.90
N PRO A 123 -13.26 18.40 2.08
CA PRO A 123 -13.37 19.52 3.01
C PRO A 123 -12.74 20.80 2.47
N ASP A 124 -13.07 21.91 3.11
CA ASP A 124 -12.40 23.18 2.85
C ASP A 124 -11.00 23.23 3.45
N LEU A 125 -10.21 24.18 2.95
CA LEU A 125 -8.86 24.42 3.40
C LEU A 125 -8.85 24.78 4.89
N ILE A 126 -7.83 24.31 5.60
CA ILE A 126 -7.61 24.70 6.99
C ILE A 126 -6.99 26.11 6.99
N ASP A 127 -7.56 27.03 7.76
CA ASP A 127 -7.05 28.41 7.85
C ASP A 127 -5.69 28.43 8.58
N TYR A 128 -4.63 28.57 7.79
CA TYR A 128 -3.26 28.63 8.30
C TYR A 128 -3.03 29.86 9.18
N ASP A 129 -3.49 31.04 8.76
CA ASP A 129 -3.20 32.31 9.43
C ASP A 129 -3.87 32.38 10.80
N THR A 130 -5.13 31.91 10.88
CA THR A 130 -5.84 31.79 12.15
C THR A 130 -5.18 30.75 13.05
N THR A 131 -4.72 29.62 12.51
CA THR A 131 -4.01 28.59 13.28
C THR A 131 -2.70 29.14 13.87
N VAL A 132 -1.91 29.88 13.10
CA VAL A 132 -0.67 30.51 13.57
C VAL A 132 -0.95 31.52 14.69
N LYS A 133 -2.00 32.33 14.55
CA LYS A 133 -2.42 33.29 15.58
C LYS A 133 -2.83 32.58 16.88
N ASN A 134 -3.61 31.51 16.77
CA ASN A 134 -4.09 30.73 17.92
C ASN A 134 -2.95 30.03 18.68
N ILE A 135 -1.92 29.54 17.97
CA ILE A 135 -0.73 28.95 18.58
C ILE A 135 0.12 30.00 19.33
N GLY A 136 0.15 31.24 18.83
CA GLY A 136 0.92 32.33 19.41
C GLY A 136 2.45 32.21 19.21
N LEU A 137 3.20 32.98 20.00
CA LEU A 137 4.65 33.16 19.82
C LEU A 137 5.49 31.96 20.32
N LYS A 138 5.01 31.20 21.31
CA LYS A 138 5.72 30.03 21.85
C LYS A 138 5.31 28.76 21.09
N LYS A 139 5.99 28.48 19.98
CA LYS A 139 5.75 27.29 19.16
C LYS A 139 6.53 26.09 19.69
N GLY A 140 5.82 25.07 20.16
CA GLY A 140 6.42 23.76 20.44
C GLY A 140 6.70 22.97 19.14
N PRO A 141 7.51 21.89 19.18
CA PRO A 141 7.84 21.09 17.99
C PRO A 141 6.60 20.57 17.25
N LEU A 142 5.60 20.07 17.99
CA LEU A 142 4.35 19.56 17.41
C LEU A 142 3.52 20.64 16.73
N ASN A 143 3.60 21.89 17.19
CA ASN A 143 2.92 23.01 16.53
C ASN A 143 3.57 23.34 15.18
N VAL A 144 4.90 23.17 15.07
CA VAL A 144 5.61 23.34 13.79
C VAL A 144 5.19 22.24 12.81
N VAL A 145 5.11 21.00 13.27
CA VAL A 145 4.62 19.86 12.47
C VAL A 145 3.19 20.11 11.98
N LEU A 146 2.28 20.50 12.87
CA LEU A 146 0.90 20.83 12.49
C LEU A 146 0.84 21.88 11.38
N LEU A 147 1.62 22.97 11.52
CA LEU A 147 1.65 24.04 10.52
C LEU A 147 2.20 23.55 9.17
N GLN A 148 3.20 22.68 9.17
CA GLN A 148 3.74 22.08 7.94
C GLN A 148 2.73 21.13 7.29
N GLU A 149 2.06 20.29 8.08
CA GLU A 149 1.03 19.38 7.59
C GLU A 149 -0.16 20.16 7.02
N ILE A 150 -0.61 21.23 7.68
CA ILE A 150 -1.66 22.12 7.14
C ILE A 150 -1.27 22.66 5.77
N ILE A 151 -0.03 23.14 5.59
CA ILE A 151 0.45 23.63 4.29
C ILE A 151 0.40 22.50 3.25
N ARG A 152 0.93 21.32 3.58
CA ARG A 152 0.99 20.15 2.70
C ARG A 152 -0.41 19.69 2.26
N TYR A 153 -1.34 19.53 3.20
CA TYR A 153 -2.72 19.12 2.91
C TYR A 153 -3.52 20.21 2.20
N ASN A 154 -3.30 21.49 2.52
CA ASN A 154 -3.95 22.58 1.78
C ASN A 154 -3.47 22.64 0.32
N PHE A 155 -2.19 22.38 0.05
CA PHE A 155 -1.68 22.26 -1.31
C PHE A 155 -2.35 21.09 -2.02
N LEU A 156 -2.36 19.90 -1.42
CA LEU A 156 -3.06 18.73 -1.97
C LEU A 156 -4.54 19.02 -2.27
N LEU A 157 -5.26 19.64 -1.34
CA LEU A 157 -6.67 19.99 -1.52
C LEU A 157 -6.91 20.93 -2.70
N LYS A 158 -6.03 21.92 -2.89
CA LYS A 158 -6.08 22.80 -4.06
C LYS A 158 -5.82 22.03 -5.34
N GLU A 159 -4.79 21.19 -5.38
CA GLU A 159 -4.46 20.36 -6.54
C GLU A 159 -5.65 19.44 -6.92
N ILE A 160 -6.28 18.78 -5.95
CA ILE A 160 -7.45 17.93 -6.21
C ILE A 160 -8.63 18.77 -6.73
N LYS A 161 -8.94 19.91 -6.08
CA LYS A 161 -10.05 20.77 -6.54
C LYS A 161 -9.79 21.30 -7.96
N ASN A 162 -8.58 21.76 -8.24
CA ASN A 162 -8.19 22.29 -9.55
C ASN A 162 -8.24 21.21 -10.62
N SER A 163 -7.69 20.02 -10.35
CA SER A 163 -7.69 18.90 -11.29
C SER A 163 -9.10 18.39 -11.58
N LEU A 164 -9.96 18.21 -10.57
CA LEU A 164 -11.34 17.77 -10.77
C LEU A 164 -12.20 18.80 -11.52
N VAL A 165 -12.04 20.08 -11.22
CA VAL A 165 -12.75 21.15 -11.97
C VAL A 165 -12.21 21.27 -13.39
N GLY A 166 -10.89 21.14 -13.57
CA GLY A 166 -10.26 21.09 -14.89
C GLY A 166 -10.76 19.90 -15.71
N LEU A 167 -10.90 18.73 -15.08
CA LEU A 167 -11.40 17.52 -15.68
C LEU A 167 -12.89 17.64 -16.09
N GLU A 168 -13.76 18.18 -15.22
CA GLU A 168 -15.17 18.43 -15.57
C GLU A 168 -15.31 19.41 -16.76
N LYS A 169 -14.42 20.41 -16.86
CA LYS A 169 -14.38 21.32 -18.00
C LYS A 169 -13.81 20.65 -19.26
N GLY A 170 -12.80 19.79 -19.11
CA GLY A 170 -12.21 19.01 -20.18
C GLY A 170 -13.23 18.07 -20.83
N ILE A 171 -14.00 17.34 -20.02
CA ILE A 171 -15.09 16.47 -20.49
C ILE A 171 -16.15 17.27 -21.26
N LYS A 172 -16.46 18.50 -20.84
CA LYS A 172 -17.41 19.39 -21.54
C LYS A 172 -16.83 20.07 -22.78
N GLY A 173 -15.56 19.82 -23.13
CA GLY A 173 -14.86 20.49 -24.23
C GLY A 173 -14.55 21.97 -23.99
N LEU A 174 -14.60 22.44 -22.74
CA LEU A 174 -14.34 23.85 -22.38
C LEU A 174 -12.85 24.13 -22.11
N VAL A 175 -12.07 23.09 -21.86
CA VAL A 175 -10.62 23.14 -21.63
C VAL A 175 -9.98 22.00 -22.42
N ILE A 176 -8.76 22.21 -22.92
CA ILE A 176 -8.01 21.19 -23.64
C ILE A 176 -7.65 20.08 -22.64
N MET A 177 -7.94 18.83 -22.99
CA MET A 177 -7.52 17.68 -22.21
C MET A 177 -5.99 17.54 -22.31
N SER A 178 -5.28 17.83 -21.22
CA SER A 178 -3.83 17.62 -21.14
C SER A 178 -3.53 16.16 -20.76
N SER A 179 -2.30 15.71 -21.00
CA SER A 179 -1.84 14.38 -20.56
C SER A 179 -2.09 14.13 -19.07
N ASP A 180 -1.96 15.17 -18.24
CA ASP A 180 -2.24 15.10 -16.81
C ASP A 180 -3.74 14.88 -16.53
N LEU A 181 -4.62 15.56 -17.25
CA LEU A 181 -6.07 15.39 -17.09
C LEU A 181 -6.54 14.03 -17.63
N GLU A 182 -5.93 13.52 -18.70
CA GLU A 182 -6.18 12.16 -19.21
C GLU A 182 -5.79 11.08 -18.19
N GLU A 183 -4.63 11.23 -17.54
CA GLU A 183 -4.20 10.32 -16.48
C GLU A 183 -5.20 10.31 -15.31
N ILE A 184 -5.64 11.50 -14.89
CA ILE A 184 -6.62 11.65 -13.81
C ILE A 184 -7.98 11.07 -14.23
N PHE A 185 -8.42 11.31 -15.47
CA PHE A 185 -9.65 10.72 -16.02
C PHE A 185 -9.62 9.20 -15.89
N GLN A 186 -8.55 8.57 -16.39
CA GLN A 186 -8.42 7.11 -16.39
C GLN A 186 -8.36 6.56 -14.97
N CYS A 187 -7.60 7.19 -14.08
CA CYS A 187 -7.51 6.80 -12.68
C CYS A 187 -8.88 6.90 -11.98
N VAL A 188 -9.61 8.00 -12.16
CA VAL A 188 -10.95 8.19 -11.56
C VAL A 188 -11.95 7.18 -12.12
N TYR A 189 -11.90 6.89 -13.43
CA TYR A 189 -12.73 5.88 -14.08
C TYR A 189 -12.49 4.48 -13.51
N GLU A 190 -11.23 4.12 -13.31
CA GLU A 190 -10.81 2.81 -12.76
C GLU A 190 -10.93 2.73 -11.23
N GLY A 191 -11.26 3.83 -10.54
CA GLY A 191 -11.31 3.87 -9.08
C GLY A 191 -9.93 3.85 -8.41
N ARG A 192 -8.87 4.24 -9.13
CA ARG A 192 -7.51 4.40 -8.61
C ARG A 192 -7.23 5.86 -8.24
N VAL A 193 -6.28 6.06 -7.32
CA VAL A 193 -5.84 7.40 -6.93
C VAL A 193 -4.79 7.88 -7.95
N PRO A 194 -4.98 9.05 -8.60
CA PRO A 194 -3.97 9.63 -9.49
C PRO A 194 -2.62 9.82 -8.81
N GLY A 195 -1.52 9.55 -9.53
CA GLY A 195 -0.16 9.61 -8.98
C GLY A 195 0.21 10.98 -8.41
N GLN A 196 -0.33 12.05 -8.99
CA GLN A 196 -0.12 13.42 -8.53
C GLN A 196 -0.66 13.67 -7.10
N TRP A 197 -1.75 12.99 -6.72
CA TRP A 197 -2.35 13.13 -5.39
C TRP A 197 -1.59 12.33 -4.32
N LEU A 198 -0.87 11.27 -4.74
CA LEU A 198 -0.07 10.42 -3.86
C LEU A 198 1.26 11.07 -3.42
N LYS A 199 1.68 12.17 -4.05
CA LYS A 199 2.87 12.94 -3.64
C LYS A 199 2.78 13.44 -2.20
N ALA A 200 1.56 13.69 -1.71
CA ALA A 200 1.32 14.13 -0.34
C ALA A 200 1.40 12.99 0.68
N TYR A 201 1.04 11.76 0.33
CA TYR A 201 1.36 10.58 1.14
C TYR A 201 1.13 9.30 0.30
N PRO A 202 2.05 8.32 0.38
CA PRO A 202 1.88 7.06 -0.34
C PRO A 202 0.69 6.28 0.24
N SER A 203 -0.05 5.61 -0.64
CA SER A 203 -1.22 4.81 -0.27
C SER A 203 -1.47 3.74 -1.32
N LEU A 204 -1.89 2.55 -0.87
CA LEU A 204 -2.38 1.46 -1.71
C LEU A 204 -3.92 1.36 -1.73
N MET A 205 -4.61 2.29 -1.05
CA MET A 205 -6.07 2.35 -1.04
C MET A 205 -6.63 2.72 -2.42
N ASN A 206 -7.80 2.17 -2.74
CA ASN A 206 -8.61 2.65 -3.87
C ASN A 206 -9.10 4.09 -3.64
N LEU A 207 -9.60 4.73 -4.69
CA LEU A 207 -10.02 6.13 -4.69
C LEU A 207 -11.09 6.44 -3.62
N GLY A 208 -12.05 5.54 -3.43
CA GLY A 208 -13.13 5.71 -2.46
C GLY A 208 -12.61 5.73 -1.02
N SER A 209 -11.87 4.68 -0.64
CA SER A 209 -11.27 4.56 0.69
C SER A 209 -10.23 5.65 0.95
N TRP A 210 -9.43 5.99 -0.06
CA TRP A 210 -8.45 7.08 0.02
C TRP A 210 -9.11 8.44 0.26
N THR A 211 -10.20 8.74 -0.45
CA THR A 211 -10.96 10.00 -0.27
C THR A 211 -11.53 10.09 1.14
N GLN A 212 -12.09 9.00 1.66
CA GLN A 212 -12.59 8.95 3.04
C GLN A 212 -11.47 9.18 4.07
N ASN A 213 -10.32 8.52 3.87
CA ASN A 213 -9.17 8.70 4.74
C ASN A 213 -8.63 10.14 4.71
N LEU A 214 -8.60 10.77 3.53
CA LEU A 214 -8.22 12.17 3.37
C LEU A 214 -9.15 13.10 4.17
N ILE A 215 -10.46 12.89 4.09
CA ILE A 215 -11.47 13.65 4.85
C ILE A 215 -11.21 13.54 6.36
N GLU A 216 -10.96 12.33 6.85
CA GLU A 216 -10.67 12.08 8.26
C GLU A 216 -9.37 12.73 8.73
N ARG A 217 -8.31 12.67 7.92
CA ARG A 217 -7.03 13.34 8.19
C ARG A 217 -7.20 14.85 8.28
N ILE A 218 -7.90 15.47 7.33
CA ILE A 218 -8.15 16.92 7.36
C ILE A 218 -8.98 17.30 8.57
N LYS A 219 -10.01 16.51 8.91
CA LYS A 219 -10.81 16.73 10.12
C LYS A 219 -9.94 16.65 11.37
N HIS A 220 -9.03 15.68 11.44
CA HIS A 220 -8.08 15.53 12.54
C HIS A 220 -7.20 16.78 12.70
N PHE A 221 -6.56 17.25 11.62
CA PHE A 221 -5.73 18.47 11.67
C PHE A 221 -6.54 19.72 11.98
N LYS A 222 -7.77 19.84 11.46
CA LYS A 222 -8.66 20.96 11.77
C LYS A 222 -9.02 21.02 13.26
N VAL A 223 -9.39 19.88 13.84
CA VAL A 223 -9.67 19.79 15.30
C VAL A 223 -8.43 20.14 16.12
N TRP A 224 -7.24 19.70 15.70
CA TRP A 224 -6.00 20.07 16.37
C TRP A 224 -5.72 21.57 16.25
N ALA A 225 -5.88 22.17 15.06
CA ALA A 225 -5.73 23.59 14.82
C ALA A 225 -6.68 24.45 15.67
N ASP A 226 -7.94 24.04 15.81
CA ASP A 226 -8.95 24.76 16.58
C ASP A 226 -8.71 24.67 18.09
N LYS A 227 -8.27 23.50 18.59
CA LYS A 227 -8.04 23.28 20.04
C LYS A 227 -6.68 23.77 20.53
N VAL A 228 -5.72 23.98 19.63
CA VAL A 228 -4.33 24.38 19.95
C VAL A 228 -3.62 23.42 20.92
N HIS A 229 -4.11 22.18 21.02
CA HIS A 229 -3.53 21.14 21.86
C HIS A 229 -3.32 19.88 21.03
N PRO A 230 -2.15 19.22 21.12
CA PRO A 230 -1.89 18.00 20.38
C PRO A 230 -2.93 16.93 20.68
N PRO A 231 -3.31 16.13 19.67
CA PRO A 231 -4.23 15.02 19.87
C PRO A 231 -3.60 13.96 20.77
N VAL A 232 -4.44 13.22 21.49
CA VAL A 232 -3.99 12.12 22.35
C VAL A 232 -3.51 10.91 21.53
N LEU A 233 -3.99 10.79 20.28
CA LEU A 233 -3.63 9.76 19.32
C LEU A 233 -3.30 10.45 17.99
N PHE A 234 -2.16 10.10 17.39
CA PHE A 234 -1.69 10.59 16.09
C PHE A 234 -2.04 9.61 14.97
#